data_AF-A0A816JZ98-F1
#
_entry.id   AF-A0A816JZ98-F1
#
_cell.length_a   1.000
_cell.length_b   1.000
_cell.length_c   1.000
_cell.angle_alpha   90.00
_cell.angle_beta   90.00
_cell.angle_gamma   90.00
#
_symmetry.space_group_name_H-M   'P 1'
#
loop_
_entity.id
_entity.type
_entity.pdbx_description
1 polymer ?
#
loop_
_entity_poly.entity_id
_entity_poly.type
_entity_poly.pdbx_seq_one_letter_code
_entity_poly.pdbx_strand_id
1 'polypeptide(L)'
;MLRFYHWRFPPSLAAARMLSSPPPPTPHSQPSISSGVSNSISTTKNSKPKLLSTQSQLQNLSSSPLKSTVACSSSGPIRQNMTTVSQCFSTKQEPVESDKSSLLVVSFYKFADFPDHADLRKPLKNLCEELCVSGGIILAPEGINGSICGSRESVERVLAFIQSDVRLNGLRQVETPVSPEQEAIHHGHSSSSPLAAGEDAPFRWDHVRVKLKKEIVTLGMPSVSPIERVGTYVSPEEWNELISDPETVVIDVRNTYETRIGKFKGAVDPCTTAFRHFPSWVEDQFALKQEGNETQAKVEKNEEEKAEKPKALPRIAMYCTGGIRCEKASSFLLSQGFEEVYHLKGGILKYLEQVPKTESLWEGECFVFDKRVSVEHGLAQGTHKLCYGCKQPISDEDMEAPEYESGVSCPYCYSEKSEEEKERARARQIQFEEWGVIGGPDKGRRPATKPDSPRKSSAKLGSSI
;
A
#
# COMPACT_ATOMS: atom_id res chain seq x y z
N MET A 1 24.57 20.35 -40.54
CA MET A 1 24.53 18.87 -40.70
C MET A 1 24.66 18.26 -39.31
N LEU A 2 23.80 17.37 -38.82
CA LEU A 2 22.56 16.79 -39.37
C LEU A 2 21.42 16.84 -38.32
N ARG A 3 20.20 17.15 -38.79
CA ARG A 3 18.86 16.82 -38.25
C ARG A 3 18.72 16.37 -36.78
N PHE A 4 18.08 17.23 -35.97
CA PHE A 4 17.18 16.75 -34.91
C PHE A 4 15.95 16.08 -35.54
N TYR A 5 15.45 15.00 -34.93
CA TYR A 5 14.15 14.41 -35.28
C TYR A 5 13.07 14.91 -34.32
N HIS A 6 12.24 15.85 -34.76
CA HIS A 6 10.97 16.13 -34.09
C HIS A 6 9.97 15.01 -34.39
N TRP A 7 9.61 14.23 -33.37
CA TRP A 7 8.43 13.36 -33.41
C TRP A 7 7.21 14.14 -32.92
N ARG A 8 6.56 14.88 -33.82
CA ARG A 8 5.15 15.31 -33.62
C ARG A 8 4.25 14.15 -34.03
N PHE A 9 3.50 13.59 -33.07
CA PHE A 9 2.44 12.61 -33.32
C PHE A 9 1.14 13.07 -32.64
N PRO A 10 -0.03 12.91 -33.28
CA PRO A 10 -1.31 13.31 -32.69
C PRO A 10 -1.81 12.27 -31.67
N PRO A 11 -2.18 12.65 -30.44
CA PRO A 11 -2.79 11.73 -29.50
C PRO A 11 -4.29 11.58 -29.78
N SER A 12 -4.65 10.52 -30.51
CA SER A 12 -5.93 9.84 -30.30
C SER A 12 -5.89 9.06 -28.97
N LEU A 13 -7.04 8.68 -28.43
CA LEU A 13 -7.14 7.96 -27.15
C LEU A 13 -6.32 6.65 -27.12
N ALA A 14 -6.19 5.98 -28.27
CA ALA A 14 -5.35 4.80 -28.43
C ALA A 14 -3.84 5.06 -28.16
N ALA A 15 -3.35 6.27 -28.36
CA ALA A 15 -1.92 6.60 -28.15
C ALA A 15 -1.55 6.60 -26.66
N ALA A 16 -2.45 7.02 -25.77
CA ALA A 16 -2.22 6.98 -24.32
C ALA A 16 -2.08 5.54 -23.80
N ARG A 17 -2.78 4.58 -24.42
CA ARG A 17 -2.72 3.14 -24.10
C ARG A 17 -1.47 2.43 -24.65
N MET A 18 -0.62 3.10 -25.44
CA MET A 18 0.52 2.50 -26.16
C MET A 18 1.91 2.75 -25.53
N LEU A 19 2.00 3.54 -24.44
CA LEU A 19 3.29 3.98 -23.88
C LEU A 19 3.91 3.03 -22.85
N SER A 20 3.30 1.87 -22.54
CA SER A 20 3.68 1.02 -21.41
C SER A 20 4.48 -0.25 -21.79
N SER A 21 5.62 -0.09 -22.48
CA SER A 21 6.57 -1.18 -22.74
C SER A 21 8.03 -0.68 -22.70
N PRO A 22 8.89 -1.18 -21.79
CA PRO A 22 10.33 -1.00 -21.92
C PRO A 22 10.87 -1.85 -23.09
N PRO A 23 11.98 -1.46 -23.74
CA PRO A 23 12.62 -2.31 -24.74
C PRO A 23 13.21 -3.57 -24.10
N PRO A 24 13.19 -4.74 -24.77
CA PRO A 24 13.87 -5.93 -24.28
C PRO A 24 15.39 -5.69 -24.22
N PRO A 25 16.10 -6.28 -23.24
CA PRO A 25 17.55 -6.11 -23.12
C PRO A 25 18.26 -6.66 -24.37
N THR A 26 19.17 -5.86 -24.92
CA THR A 26 19.98 -6.26 -26.08
C THR A 26 20.90 -7.43 -25.70
N PRO A 27 20.93 -8.54 -26.46
CA PRO A 27 21.79 -9.67 -26.15
C PRO A 27 23.26 -9.30 -26.32
N HIS A 28 23.99 -9.18 -25.21
CA HIS A 28 25.43 -8.97 -25.25
C HIS A 28 26.15 -10.19 -25.81
N SER A 29 26.91 -9.99 -26.88
CA SER A 29 27.73 -11.02 -27.52
C SER A 29 28.83 -11.51 -26.59
N GLN A 30 28.83 -12.80 -26.27
CA GLN A 30 30.02 -13.50 -25.75
C GLN A 30 30.70 -14.35 -26.83
N PRO A 31 32.00 -14.69 -26.68
CA PRO A 31 32.79 -15.31 -27.75
C PRO A 31 32.52 -16.81 -27.89
N SER A 32 32.78 -17.33 -29.10
CA SER A 32 32.71 -18.74 -29.42
C SER A 32 33.77 -19.59 -28.70
N ILE A 33 33.35 -20.69 -28.06
CA ILE A 33 34.20 -21.85 -27.76
C ILE A 33 33.53 -23.10 -28.35
N SER A 34 34.32 -23.99 -28.95
CA SER A 34 33.82 -25.03 -29.87
C SER A 34 34.02 -26.47 -29.35
N SER A 35 32.92 -27.11 -28.95
CA SER A 35 32.72 -28.58 -28.90
C SER A 35 31.27 -28.86 -28.47
N GLY A 36 30.62 -29.98 -28.82
CA GLY A 36 30.99 -31.02 -29.78
C GLY A 36 30.16 -32.31 -29.57
N VAL A 37 29.77 -32.97 -30.66
CA VAL A 37 29.34 -34.40 -30.69
C VAL A 37 27.99 -34.79 -30.04
N SER A 38 26.91 -34.53 -30.81
CA SER A 38 25.89 -35.53 -31.22
C SER A 38 24.76 -36.03 -30.29
N ASN A 39 23.69 -36.48 -30.99
CA ASN A 39 22.66 -37.46 -30.62
C ASN A 39 21.55 -37.07 -29.60
N SER A 40 20.32 -37.61 -29.68
CA SER A 40 19.39 -37.94 -30.80
C SER A 40 18.06 -38.49 -30.21
N ILE A 41 16.99 -38.62 -31.03
CA ILE A 41 15.76 -39.43 -30.77
C ILE A 41 14.83 -38.89 -29.64
N SER A 42 13.50 -39.14 -29.60
CA SER A 42 12.47 -39.06 -30.64
C SER A 42 11.05 -38.96 -30.03
N THR A 43 10.11 -38.44 -30.81
CA THR A 43 8.64 -38.36 -30.65
C THR A 43 7.86 -39.54 -29.99
N THR A 44 6.88 -39.21 -29.12
CA THR A 44 5.47 -39.71 -29.05
C THR A 44 4.69 -38.75 -28.11
N LYS A 45 3.43 -38.28 -28.29
CA LYS A 45 2.13 -38.68 -28.89
C LYS A 45 1.14 -39.46 -27.98
N ASN A 46 0.01 -38.79 -27.70
CA ASN A 46 -1.27 -39.28 -27.12
C ASN A 46 -1.23 -39.77 -25.64
N SER A 47 -2.32 -39.84 -24.86
CA SER A 47 -3.78 -39.77 -25.17
C SER A 47 -4.62 -39.12 -24.06
N LYS A 48 -5.87 -38.72 -24.36
CA LYS A 48 -6.94 -38.47 -23.35
C LYS A 48 -7.58 -39.79 -22.90
N PRO A 49 -8.34 -39.79 -21.79
CA PRO A 49 -9.69 -40.38 -21.81
C PRO A 49 -10.80 -39.39 -21.39
N LYS A 50 -12.06 -39.85 -21.43
CA LYS A 50 -13.29 -39.12 -21.05
C LYS A 50 -14.05 -39.88 -19.96
N LEU A 51 -14.82 -39.13 -19.17
CA LEU A 51 -16.12 -39.47 -18.53
C LEU A 51 -16.51 -40.95 -18.32
N LEU A 52 -16.96 -41.27 -17.11
CA LEU A 52 -18.32 -41.79 -16.94
C LEU A 52 -18.94 -41.31 -15.60
N SER A 53 -20.24 -41.53 -15.43
CA SER A 53 -21.08 -40.98 -14.37
C SER A 53 -21.87 -42.07 -13.62
N THR A 54 -22.26 -41.79 -12.37
CA THR A 54 -23.38 -42.48 -11.70
C THR A 54 -24.21 -41.51 -10.86
N GLN A 55 -25.51 -41.77 -10.76
CA GLN A 55 -26.49 -40.99 -9.98
C GLN A 55 -26.88 -41.76 -8.71
N SER A 56 -27.49 -41.09 -7.73
CA SER A 56 -28.42 -41.74 -6.79
C SER A 56 -29.52 -40.78 -6.30
N GLN A 57 -30.63 -41.37 -5.85
CA GLN A 57 -31.89 -40.74 -5.41
C GLN A 57 -32.53 -41.62 -4.32
N LEU A 58 -33.41 -41.13 -3.43
CA LEU A 58 -33.90 -39.76 -3.20
C LEU A 58 -33.74 -39.46 -1.67
N GLN A 59 -34.64 -38.94 -0.82
CA GLN A 59 -36.01 -38.42 -0.92
C GLN A 59 -36.29 -37.39 0.19
N ASN A 60 -37.37 -36.62 0.04
CA ASN A 60 -37.86 -35.65 1.02
C ASN A 60 -38.49 -36.33 2.26
N LEU A 61 -38.62 -35.59 3.36
CA LEU A 61 -39.94 -35.32 3.98
C LEU A 61 -39.89 -34.16 5.01
N SER A 62 -41.05 -33.55 5.25
CA SER A 62 -41.30 -32.48 6.23
C SER A 62 -41.94 -33.08 7.51
N SER A 63 -42.43 -32.37 8.54
CA SER A 63 -42.77 -30.94 8.71
C SER A 63 -43.06 -30.60 10.19
N SER A 64 -42.69 -29.38 10.60
CA SER A 64 -43.46 -28.50 11.51
C SER A 64 -43.57 -28.85 13.02
N PRO A 65 -43.94 -27.87 13.88
CA PRO A 65 -43.62 -27.90 15.32
C PRO A 65 -44.86 -27.82 16.26
N LEU A 66 -44.63 -27.77 17.58
CA LEU A 66 -45.64 -27.34 18.57
C LEU A 66 -45.03 -26.58 19.77
N LYS A 67 -45.88 -25.86 20.51
CA LYS A 67 -45.56 -25.03 21.68
C LYS A 67 -46.17 -25.65 22.95
N SER A 68 -45.66 -25.28 24.14
CA SER A 68 -46.38 -24.43 25.12
C SER A 68 -46.22 -24.78 26.62
N THR A 69 -46.31 -23.71 27.44
CA THR A 69 -46.89 -23.61 28.80
C THR A 69 -46.32 -24.36 30.03
N VAL A 70 -45.69 -23.54 30.90
CA VAL A 70 -46.13 -23.21 32.28
C VAL A 70 -46.42 -24.35 33.28
N ALA A 71 -45.66 -24.35 34.39
CA ALA A 71 -46.18 -24.48 35.76
C ALA A 71 -45.21 -23.85 36.79
N CYS A 72 -45.75 -23.21 37.83
CA CYS A 72 -44.99 -22.80 39.02
C CYS A 72 -45.72 -23.32 40.27
N SER A 73 -45.00 -23.89 41.24
CA SER A 73 -45.56 -24.23 42.55
C SER A 73 -44.51 -24.19 43.67
N SER A 74 -44.79 -23.30 44.61
CA SER A 74 -44.09 -22.93 45.84
C SER A 74 -43.90 -24.03 46.90
N SER A 75 -42.95 -23.79 47.82
CA SER A 75 -42.85 -24.31 49.22
C SER A 75 -42.63 -25.83 49.42
N GLY A 76 -41.95 -26.31 50.47
CA GLY A 76 -41.53 -25.67 51.73
C GLY A 76 -40.27 -26.31 52.40
N PRO A 77 -40.05 -26.13 53.72
CA PRO A 77 -38.71 -26.17 54.35
C PRO A 77 -38.37 -27.42 55.21
N ILE A 78 -37.21 -27.37 55.90
CA ILE A 78 -36.66 -28.31 56.92
C ILE A 78 -35.91 -29.49 56.26
N ARG A 79 -34.70 -29.95 56.69
CA ARG A 79 -34.01 -29.86 58.00
C ARG A 79 -32.49 -29.61 57.86
N GLN A 80 -31.85 -29.19 58.95
CA GLN A 80 -30.39 -29.18 59.11
C GLN A 80 -29.81 -30.60 59.23
N ASN A 81 -28.57 -30.78 58.75
CA ASN A 81 -27.54 -31.56 59.45
C ASN A 81 -26.15 -31.13 58.95
N MET A 82 -25.25 -30.75 59.86
CA MET A 82 -23.82 -30.61 59.55
C MET A 82 -23.13 -31.93 59.83
N THR A 83 -22.49 -32.51 58.81
CA THR A 83 -21.47 -33.55 59.00
C THR A 83 -20.27 -33.23 58.12
N THR A 84 -19.15 -32.84 58.75
CA THR A 84 -17.94 -32.45 58.03
C THR A 84 -17.24 -33.67 57.45
N VAL A 85 -17.30 -33.84 56.12
CA VAL A 85 -16.46 -34.81 55.40
C VAL A 85 -15.68 -34.04 54.34
N SER A 86 -14.37 -33.92 54.55
CA SER A 86 -13.47 -33.33 53.56
C SER A 86 -13.17 -34.35 52.47
N GLN A 87 -13.74 -34.16 51.28
CA GLN A 87 -13.37 -34.90 50.08
C GLN A 87 -13.08 -33.92 48.94
N CYS A 88 -11.80 -33.84 48.56
CA CYS A 88 -11.32 -33.05 47.45
C CYS A 88 -11.79 -33.66 46.12
N PHE A 89 -13.00 -33.32 45.66
CA PHE A 89 -13.39 -33.58 44.28
C PHE A 89 -12.68 -32.58 43.36
N SER A 90 -11.58 -33.04 42.77
CA SER A 90 -10.82 -32.30 41.77
C SER A 90 -11.55 -32.33 40.42
N THR A 91 -12.68 -31.62 40.33
CA THR A 91 -13.27 -31.25 39.05
C THR A 91 -12.36 -30.20 38.41
N LYS A 92 -11.40 -30.66 37.60
CA LYS A 92 -10.86 -29.83 36.54
C LYS A 92 -12.05 -29.33 35.72
N GLN A 93 -12.33 -28.04 35.81
CA GLN A 93 -12.90 -27.37 34.66
C GLN A 93 -11.77 -27.31 33.64
N GLU A 94 -11.92 -28.06 32.54
CA GLU A 94 -11.12 -27.82 31.34
C GLU A 94 -11.25 -26.32 31.03
N PRO A 95 -10.14 -25.62 30.71
CA PRO A 95 -10.25 -24.21 30.34
C PRO A 95 -11.15 -24.11 29.12
N VAL A 96 -12.21 -23.32 29.21
CA VAL A 96 -12.99 -22.93 28.03
C VAL A 96 -11.99 -22.36 27.04
N GLU A 97 -11.91 -22.94 25.84
CA GLU A 97 -10.97 -22.43 24.83
C GLU A 97 -11.26 -20.95 24.62
N SER A 98 -10.27 -20.11 24.92
CA SER A 98 -10.37 -18.68 24.70
C SER A 98 -10.51 -18.49 23.20
N ASP A 99 -11.68 -18.01 22.77
CA ASP A 99 -11.94 -17.61 21.39
C ASP A 99 -10.77 -16.74 20.94
N LYS A 100 -9.98 -17.25 19.98
CA LYS A 100 -8.73 -16.61 19.58
C LYS A 100 -9.12 -15.31 18.90
N SER A 101 -8.96 -14.20 19.61
CA SER A 101 -9.37 -12.87 19.18
C SER A 101 -8.57 -12.45 17.95
N SER A 102 -9.07 -12.85 16.78
CA SER A 102 -8.35 -12.73 15.52
C SER A 102 -8.00 -11.28 15.27
N LEU A 103 -6.75 -11.06 14.87
CA LEU A 103 -6.29 -9.72 14.59
C LEU A 103 -6.82 -9.28 13.22
N LEU A 104 -7.16 -8.00 13.11
CA LEU A 104 -7.44 -7.39 11.81
C LEU A 104 -6.64 -6.11 11.61
N VAL A 105 -6.35 -5.82 10.35
CA VAL A 105 -5.87 -4.51 9.91
C VAL A 105 -7.07 -3.69 9.49
N VAL A 106 -7.20 -2.46 10.00
CA VAL A 106 -8.14 -1.47 9.46
C VAL A 106 -7.35 -0.33 8.86
N SER A 107 -7.52 -0.14 7.55
CA SER A 107 -7.01 1.04 6.84
C SER A 107 -8.16 2.03 6.65
N PHE A 108 -7.97 3.28 7.08
CA PHE A 108 -9.05 4.25 7.19
C PHE A 108 -8.63 5.68 6.90
N TYR A 109 -9.57 6.52 6.47
CA TYR A 109 -9.36 7.95 6.33
C TYR A 109 -10.65 8.76 6.30
N LYS A 110 -10.52 10.07 6.49
CA LYS A 110 -11.59 11.06 6.37
C LYS A 110 -10.98 12.45 6.13
N PHE A 111 -11.43 13.12 5.08
CA PHE A 111 -11.20 14.56 4.92
C PHE A 111 -12.23 15.33 5.76
N ALA A 112 -11.77 16.36 6.48
CA ALA A 112 -12.58 17.21 7.35
C ALA A 112 -11.84 18.53 7.65
N ASP A 113 -12.58 19.61 7.93
CA ASP A 113 -11.99 20.85 8.44
C ASP A 113 -11.61 20.65 9.92
N PHE A 114 -10.32 20.49 10.18
CA PHE A 114 -9.78 19.96 11.44
C PHE A 114 -8.53 20.72 11.89
N PRO A 115 -8.57 22.06 12.03
CA PRO A 115 -7.38 22.87 12.31
C PRO A 115 -6.68 22.48 13.62
N ASP A 116 -7.44 22.11 14.63
CA ASP A 116 -7.07 21.64 15.97
C ASP A 116 -6.61 20.16 16.03
N HIS A 117 -6.43 19.49 14.88
CA HIS A 117 -5.91 18.11 14.76
C HIS A 117 -4.72 17.74 15.66
N ALA A 118 -3.90 18.72 16.05
CA ALA A 118 -2.76 18.54 16.94
C ALA A 118 -3.15 18.01 18.33
N ASP A 119 -4.32 18.40 18.84
CA ASP A 119 -4.76 18.08 20.21
C ASP A 119 -5.21 16.61 20.34
N LEU A 120 -5.84 16.06 19.29
CA LEU A 120 -6.23 14.64 19.25
C LEU A 120 -5.02 13.69 19.32
N ARG A 121 -3.82 14.15 18.93
CA ARG A 121 -2.61 13.30 18.82
C ARG A 121 -2.24 12.57 20.10
N LYS A 122 -2.26 13.25 21.26
CA LYS A 122 -1.83 12.64 22.52
C LYS A 122 -2.88 11.68 23.09
N PRO A 123 -4.17 12.03 23.21
CA PRO A 123 -5.22 11.09 23.58
C PRO A 123 -5.26 9.84 22.68
N LEU A 124 -5.24 10.01 21.34
CA LEU A 124 -5.28 8.91 20.40
C LEU A 124 -4.06 7.98 20.51
N LYS A 125 -2.85 8.55 20.66
CA LYS A 125 -1.64 7.74 20.88
C LYS A 125 -1.74 6.93 22.16
N ASN A 126 -2.12 7.57 23.27
CA ASN A 126 -2.25 6.91 24.57
C ASN A 126 -3.28 5.76 24.52
N LEU A 127 -4.44 5.97 23.88
CA LEU A 127 -5.48 4.94 23.76
C LEU A 127 -5.00 3.73 22.95
N CYS A 128 -4.31 3.95 21.83
CA CYS A 128 -3.73 2.85 21.07
C CYS A 128 -2.67 2.07 21.87
N GLU A 129 -1.87 2.75 22.70
CA GLU A 129 -0.89 2.10 23.58
C GLU A 129 -1.54 1.33 24.74
N GLU A 130 -2.65 1.82 25.30
CA GLU A 130 -3.46 1.12 26.30
C GLU A 130 -4.09 -0.17 25.75
N LEU A 131 -4.54 -0.13 24.49
CA LEU A 131 -5.27 -1.22 23.83
C LEU A 131 -4.39 -2.16 22.99
N CYS A 132 -3.06 -2.02 23.07
CA CYS A 132 -2.07 -2.74 22.26
C CYS A 132 -2.31 -2.65 20.73
N VAL A 133 -2.95 -1.56 20.27
CA VAL A 133 -3.18 -1.27 18.85
C VAL A 133 -1.93 -0.61 18.27
N SER A 134 -1.41 -1.19 17.20
CA SER A 134 -0.20 -0.71 16.52
C SER A 134 -0.49 -0.16 15.13
N GLY A 135 0.52 0.40 14.46
CA GLY A 135 0.40 0.91 13.10
C GLY A 135 0.63 2.42 12.99
N GLY A 136 0.17 3.03 11.89
CA GLY A 136 0.42 4.42 11.55
C GLY A 136 -0.84 5.26 11.45
N ILE A 137 -0.85 6.44 12.09
CA ILE A 137 -1.92 7.43 11.95
C ILE A 137 -1.30 8.79 11.61
N ILE A 138 -1.86 9.46 10.62
CA ILE A 138 -1.52 10.81 10.20
C ILE A 138 -2.71 11.73 10.52
N LEU A 139 -2.42 12.81 11.23
CA LEU A 139 -3.34 13.91 11.53
C LEU A 139 -2.84 15.15 10.79
N ALA A 140 -3.74 15.90 10.16
CA ALA A 140 -3.45 17.18 9.50
C ALA A 140 -4.67 18.11 9.58
N PRO A 141 -4.54 19.41 9.27
CA PRO A 141 -5.68 20.34 9.24
C PRO A 141 -6.83 19.91 8.32
N GLU A 142 -6.54 19.05 7.33
CA GLU A 142 -7.50 18.48 6.38
C GLU A 142 -8.12 17.13 6.80
N GLY A 143 -7.86 16.64 8.02
CA GLY A 143 -8.49 15.44 8.58
C GLY A 143 -7.54 14.35 9.09
N ILE A 144 -7.89 13.08 8.85
CA ILE A 144 -7.19 11.89 9.37
C ILE A 144 -7.00 10.79 8.30
N ASN A 145 -5.86 10.09 8.34
CA ASN A 145 -5.55 8.91 7.52
C ASN A 145 -4.74 7.92 8.37
N GLY A 146 -4.98 6.61 8.27
CA GLY A 146 -4.22 5.62 9.02
C GLY A 146 -4.40 4.18 8.56
N SER A 147 -3.54 3.32 9.10
CA SER A 147 -3.66 1.87 9.04
C SER A 147 -3.20 1.31 10.37
N ILE A 148 -4.11 0.63 11.07
CA ILE A 148 -3.93 0.12 12.45
C ILE A 148 -4.21 -1.37 12.53
N CYS A 149 -3.57 -2.05 13.48
CA CYS A 149 -3.68 -3.49 13.67
C CYS A 149 -3.82 -3.85 15.16
N GLY A 150 -4.76 -4.74 15.48
CA GLY A 150 -5.05 -5.24 16.83
C GLY A 150 -6.22 -6.22 16.84
N SER A 151 -6.65 -6.63 18.02
CA SER A 151 -7.89 -7.41 18.17
C SER A 151 -9.11 -6.56 17.81
N ARG A 152 -10.22 -7.22 17.44
CA ARG A 152 -11.45 -6.53 17.02
C ARG A 152 -11.95 -5.50 18.03
N GLU A 153 -12.11 -5.87 19.30
CA GLU A 153 -12.55 -4.94 20.35
C GLU A 153 -11.62 -3.72 20.47
N SER A 154 -10.31 -3.94 20.51
CA SER A 154 -9.32 -2.85 20.64
C SER A 154 -9.34 -1.89 19.46
N VAL A 155 -9.45 -2.42 18.23
CA VAL A 155 -9.51 -1.60 17.00
C VAL A 155 -10.84 -0.85 16.91
N GLU A 156 -11.96 -1.51 17.20
CA GLU A 156 -13.29 -0.87 17.22
C GLU A 156 -13.37 0.24 18.30
N ARG A 157 -12.75 0.05 19.47
CA ARG A 157 -12.64 1.11 20.51
C ARG A 157 -11.82 2.30 20.05
N VAL A 158 -10.72 2.10 19.31
CA VAL A 158 -9.94 3.21 18.71
C VAL A 158 -10.75 3.94 17.64
N LEU A 159 -11.45 3.22 16.76
CA LEU A 159 -12.29 3.81 15.70
C LEU A 159 -13.51 4.54 16.26
N ALA A 160 -14.10 4.05 17.35
CA ALA A 160 -15.18 4.73 18.08
C ALA A 160 -14.67 6.01 18.76
N PHE A 161 -13.46 5.99 19.35
CA PHE A 161 -12.84 7.19 19.91
C PHE A 161 -12.57 8.24 18.82
N ILE A 162 -12.03 7.86 17.66
CA ILE A 162 -11.84 8.80 16.54
C ILE A 162 -13.17 9.41 16.09
N GLN A 163 -14.23 8.60 15.95
CA GLN A 163 -15.56 9.06 15.51
C GLN A 163 -16.38 9.76 16.60
N SER A 164 -15.86 9.85 17.84
CA SER A 164 -16.43 10.72 18.87
C SER A 164 -16.28 12.21 18.54
N ASP A 165 -15.28 12.57 17.70
CA ASP A 165 -15.27 13.85 17.02
C ASP A 165 -16.25 13.81 15.83
N VAL A 166 -17.29 14.65 15.89
CA VAL A 166 -18.37 14.71 14.90
C VAL A 166 -17.89 15.04 13.49
N ARG A 167 -16.70 15.64 13.33
CA ARG A 167 -16.07 15.93 12.03
C ARG A 167 -15.47 14.68 11.39
N LEU A 168 -15.03 13.74 12.21
CA LEU A 168 -14.39 12.49 11.79
C LEU A 168 -15.39 11.33 11.62
N ASN A 169 -16.66 11.53 11.97
CA ASN A 169 -17.75 10.58 11.75
C ASN A 169 -17.84 10.07 10.31
N GLY A 170 -18.15 8.79 10.16
CA GLY A 170 -18.19 8.14 8.85
C GLY A 170 -16.81 8.05 8.22
N LEU A 171 -15.83 7.52 8.98
CA LEU A 171 -14.53 7.15 8.44
C LEU A 171 -14.72 6.19 7.27
N ARG A 172 -14.06 6.47 6.14
CA ARG A 172 -13.90 5.47 5.07
C ARG A 172 -12.94 4.41 5.59
N GLN A 173 -13.34 3.15 5.57
CA GLN A 173 -12.65 2.04 6.22
C GLN A 173 -12.62 0.83 5.29
N VAL A 174 -11.51 0.10 5.30
CA VAL A 174 -11.40 -1.26 4.76
C VAL A 174 -10.73 -2.13 5.82
N GLU A 175 -11.42 -3.19 6.23
CA GLU A 175 -10.88 -4.22 7.11
C GLU A 175 -10.08 -5.27 6.31
N THR A 176 -9.18 -6.00 6.96
CA THR A 176 -8.60 -7.23 6.41
C THR A 176 -8.16 -8.16 7.54
N PRO A 177 -8.41 -9.49 7.45
CA PRO A 177 -7.80 -10.44 8.39
C PRO A 177 -6.27 -10.38 8.38
N VAL A 178 -5.68 -10.69 9.53
CA VAL A 178 -4.25 -10.91 9.70
C VAL A 178 -3.96 -12.42 9.54
N SER A 179 -2.80 -12.78 8.96
CA SER A 179 -2.38 -14.17 8.84
C SER A 179 -1.83 -14.72 10.19
N PRO A 180 -1.97 -16.02 10.51
CA PRO A 180 -1.49 -16.57 11.79
C PRO A 180 -0.01 -16.30 12.08
N GLU A 181 0.81 -16.24 11.03
CA GLU A 181 2.24 -15.90 11.08
C GLU A 181 2.46 -14.44 11.53
N GLN A 182 1.53 -13.54 11.18
CA GLN A 182 1.54 -12.14 11.61
C GLN A 182 0.92 -11.95 13.00
N GLU A 183 -0.04 -12.79 13.42
CA GLU A 183 -0.53 -12.80 14.81
C GLU A 183 0.61 -13.13 15.79
N ALA A 184 1.41 -14.16 15.48
CA ALA A 184 2.59 -14.51 16.25
C ALA A 184 3.62 -13.36 16.35
N ILE A 185 3.68 -12.48 15.36
CA ILE A 185 4.56 -11.30 15.33
C ILE A 185 3.96 -10.11 16.08
N HIS A 186 2.63 -9.95 16.11
CA HIS A 186 1.94 -8.89 16.85
C HIS A 186 1.95 -9.17 18.35
N HIS A 187 1.76 -10.42 18.77
CA HIS A 187 1.84 -10.83 20.18
C HIS A 187 3.23 -10.66 20.84
N GLY A 188 4.24 -10.16 20.12
CA GLY A 188 5.53 -9.72 20.66
C GLY A 188 5.49 -8.42 21.50
N HIS A 189 4.33 -8.00 21.99
CA HIS A 189 4.16 -6.83 22.86
C HIS A 189 4.88 -7.02 24.20
N SER A 190 6.01 -6.32 24.35
CA SER A 190 6.52 -5.93 25.65
C SER A 190 6.67 -4.42 25.71
N SER A 191 6.61 -3.85 26.92
CA SER A 191 6.88 -2.43 27.18
C SER A 191 8.30 -1.99 26.83
N SER A 192 9.16 -2.94 26.45
CA SER A 192 10.52 -2.79 25.95
C SER A 192 10.72 -3.54 24.64
N SER A 193 9.77 -3.44 23.69
CA SER A 193 9.92 -4.05 22.37
C SER A 193 11.27 -3.64 21.75
N PRO A 194 12.10 -4.59 21.27
CA PRO A 194 13.45 -4.27 20.84
C PRO A 194 13.47 -3.26 19.69
N LEU A 195 14.39 -2.29 19.71
CA LEU A 195 14.50 -1.23 18.69
C LEU A 195 15.05 -1.76 17.34
N ALA A 196 14.25 -2.59 16.68
CA ALA A 196 14.54 -3.17 15.38
C ALA A 196 14.63 -2.09 14.30
N ALA A 197 15.78 -2.04 13.65
CA ALA A 197 16.05 -1.30 12.42
C ALA A 197 15.74 0.21 12.40
N GLY A 198 15.98 0.93 13.50
CA GLY A 198 15.99 2.41 13.56
C GLY A 198 14.61 3.08 13.49
N GLU A 199 14.59 4.42 13.42
CA GLU A 199 13.32 5.18 13.38
C GLU A 199 12.59 5.00 12.03
N ASP A 200 13.34 4.80 10.94
CA ASP A 200 12.85 4.59 9.56
C ASP A 200 12.58 3.11 9.20
N ALA A 201 12.39 2.25 10.20
CA ALA A 201 11.75 0.96 9.97
C ALA A 201 10.33 1.20 9.39
N PRO A 202 9.99 0.65 8.20
CA PRO A 202 8.81 1.08 7.44
C PRO A 202 7.51 0.64 8.14
N PHE A 203 7.43 -0.65 8.49
CA PHE A 203 6.22 -1.28 9.02
C PHE A 203 6.48 -1.84 10.42
N ARG A 204 6.37 -0.95 11.41
CA ARG A 204 6.49 -1.25 12.84
C ARG A 204 5.09 -1.52 13.38
N TRP A 205 4.79 -2.78 13.70
CA TRP A 205 3.54 -3.28 14.32
C TRP A 205 3.73 -3.57 15.82
N ASP A 206 4.92 -3.31 16.34
CA ASP A 206 5.30 -3.26 17.75
C ASP A 206 4.77 -2.01 18.46
N HIS A 207 4.48 -0.93 17.71
CA HIS A 207 4.10 0.38 18.27
C HIS A 207 3.08 1.12 17.40
N VAL A 208 2.32 2.02 18.00
CA VAL A 208 1.53 3.05 17.29
C VAL A 208 2.39 4.27 16.95
N ARG A 209 2.14 4.87 15.79
CA ARG A 209 2.82 6.07 15.28
C ARG A 209 1.83 7.14 14.87
N VAL A 210 1.40 7.98 15.82
CA VAL A 210 0.55 9.16 15.52
C VAL A 210 1.43 10.37 15.15
N LYS A 211 1.40 10.78 13.88
CA LYS A 211 2.24 11.82 13.27
C LYS A 211 1.39 13.03 12.84
N LEU A 212 1.86 14.24 13.13
CA LEU A 212 1.30 15.47 12.54
C LEU A 212 1.91 15.70 11.15
N LYS A 213 1.11 16.17 10.19
CA LYS A 213 1.51 16.55 8.83
C LYS A 213 0.74 17.78 8.35
N LYS A 214 1.20 18.38 7.24
CA LYS A 214 0.44 19.42 6.53
C LYS A 214 -0.74 18.86 5.75
N GLU A 215 -0.61 17.62 5.29
CA GLU A 215 -1.58 16.88 4.48
C GLU A 215 -1.64 15.44 5.00
N ILE A 216 -2.84 14.82 5.00
CA ILE A 216 -3.03 13.40 5.30
C ILE A 216 -2.63 12.50 4.12
N VAL A 217 -2.67 13.05 2.91
CA VAL A 217 -1.96 12.53 1.74
C VAL A 217 -1.40 13.69 0.92
N THR A 218 -0.09 13.67 0.69
CA THR A 218 0.67 14.83 0.18
C THR A 218 0.58 14.95 -1.34
N LEU A 219 -0.38 15.73 -1.84
CA LEU A 219 -0.39 16.20 -3.23
C LEU A 219 0.52 17.43 -3.39
N GLY A 220 0.71 18.22 -2.33
CA GLY A 220 1.51 19.45 -2.37
C GLY A 220 0.77 20.67 -2.92
N MET A 221 -0.56 20.58 -3.09
CA MET A 221 -1.43 21.63 -3.61
C MET A 221 -2.47 22.05 -2.55
N PRO A 222 -2.18 23.02 -1.67
CA PRO A 222 -3.06 23.37 -0.53
C PRO A 222 -4.41 23.98 -0.92
N SER A 223 -4.58 24.41 -2.17
CA SER A 223 -5.84 24.91 -2.73
C SER A 223 -6.78 23.81 -3.23
N VAL A 224 -6.37 22.54 -3.17
CA VAL A 224 -7.15 21.39 -3.66
C VAL A 224 -7.83 20.70 -2.48
N SER A 225 -9.13 20.93 -2.31
CA SER A 225 -9.94 20.51 -1.15
C SER A 225 -10.96 19.42 -1.52
N PRO A 226 -10.74 18.14 -1.12
CA PRO A 226 -11.73 17.07 -1.26
C PRO A 226 -13.01 17.27 -0.44
N ILE A 227 -13.04 18.26 0.45
CA ILE A 227 -14.23 18.64 1.24
C ILE A 227 -15.21 19.43 0.35
N GLU A 228 -14.69 20.22 -0.59
CA GLU A 228 -15.48 21.09 -1.48
C GLU A 228 -16.00 20.34 -2.71
N ARG A 229 -15.12 19.62 -3.42
CA ARG A 229 -15.47 18.93 -4.67
C ARG A 229 -14.54 17.76 -4.96
N VAL A 230 -15.10 16.60 -5.26
CA VAL A 230 -14.40 15.38 -5.73
C VAL A 230 -15.07 14.85 -7.00
N GLY A 231 -14.40 13.94 -7.69
CA GLY A 231 -14.96 13.22 -8.84
C GLY A 231 -16.10 12.27 -8.46
N THR A 232 -16.74 11.72 -9.48
CA THR A 232 -17.82 10.74 -9.33
C THR A 232 -17.28 9.41 -8.79
N TYR A 233 -17.76 8.99 -7.62
CA TYR A 233 -17.46 7.67 -7.08
C TYR A 233 -18.16 6.58 -7.89
N VAL A 234 -17.40 5.56 -8.29
CA VAL A 234 -17.89 4.38 -9.01
C VAL A 234 -17.71 3.15 -8.12
N SER A 235 -18.73 2.32 -7.99
CA SER A 235 -18.62 1.10 -7.18
C SER A 235 -17.68 0.08 -7.84
N PRO A 236 -17.06 -0.85 -7.09
CA PRO A 236 -16.30 -1.95 -7.68
C PRO A 236 -17.07 -2.78 -8.71
N GLU A 237 -18.37 -2.94 -8.50
CA GLU A 237 -19.29 -3.67 -9.36
C GLU A 237 -19.48 -2.97 -10.72
N GLU A 238 -19.61 -1.65 -10.73
CA GLU A 238 -19.70 -0.81 -11.95
C GLU A 238 -18.32 -0.55 -12.60
N TRP A 239 -17.23 -0.67 -11.83
CA TRP A 239 -15.88 -0.25 -12.23
C TRP A 239 -15.41 -0.93 -13.52
N ASN A 240 -15.66 -2.23 -13.66
CA ASN A 240 -15.26 -3.03 -14.81
C ASN A 240 -15.86 -2.53 -16.13
N GLU A 241 -17.09 -2.03 -16.12
CA GLU A 241 -17.75 -1.48 -17.32
C GLU A 241 -17.06 -0.17 -17.74
N LEU A 242 -16.88 0.75 -16.79
CA LEU A 242 -16.23 2.04 -17.03
C LEU A 242 -14.80 1.91 -17.57
N ILE A 243 -13.99 0.99 -17.03
CA ILE A 243 -12.59 0.82 -17.48
C ILE A 243 -12.45 -0.03 -18.75
N SER A 244 -13.53 -0.70 -19.18
CA SER A 244 -13.57 -1.44 -20.46
C SER A 244 -13.90 -0.54 -21.65
N ASP A 245 -14.57 0.60 -21.43
CA ASP A 245 -14.86 1.62 -22.44
C ASP A 245 -13.56 2.08 -23.14
N PRO A 246 -13.46 2.07 -24.48
CA PRO A 246 -12.29 2.56 -25.21
C PRO A 246 -12.00 4.06 -25.01
N GLU A 247 -13.02 4.86 -24.72
CA GLU A 247 -12.89 6.32 -24.57
C GLU A 247 -12.48 6.75 -23.16
N THR A 248 -12.57 5.85 -22.16
CA THR A 248 -12.06 6.09 -20.80
C THR A 248 -10.53 6.02 -20.76
N VAL A 249 -9.87 7.05 -20.24
CA VAL A 249 -8.45 7.00 -19.85
C VAL A 249 -8.36 6.53 -18.40
N VAL A 250 -7.89 5.30 -18.22
CA VAL A 250 -7.73 4.68 -16.90
C VAL A 250 -6.33 5.01 -16.36
N ILE A 251 -6.24 5.67 -15.20
CA ILE A 251 -4.99 6.18 -14.64
C ILE A 251 -4.76 5.59 -13.24
N ASP A 252 -3.59 5.00 -13.05
CA ASP A 252 -3.12 4.61 -11.71
C ASP A 252 -2.56 5.84 -10.99
N VAL A 253 -3.19 6.31 -9.90
CA VAL A 253 -2.66 7.45 -9.11
C VAL A 253 -1.76 7.00 -7.96
N ARG A 254 -1.12 5.83 -8.10
CA ARG A 254 -0.08 5.33 -7.20
C ARG A 254 1.33 5.70 -7.68
N ASN A 255 2.33 5.37 -6.86
CA ASN A 255 3.73 5.52 -7.23
C ASN A 255 4.22 4.29 -8.01
N THR A 256 5.25 4.43 -8.87
CA THR A 256 5.74 3.37 -9.78
C THR A 256 6.03 2.03 -9.10
N TYR A 257 6.53 2.05 -7.86
CA TYR A 257 6.84 0.81 -7.11
C TYR A 257 5.59 0.03 -6.66
N GLU A 258 4.43 0.68 -6.63
CA GLU A 258 3.13 0.04 -6.37
C GLU A 258 2.51 -0.46 -7.67
N THR A 259 2.67 0.29 -8.77
CA THR A 259 2.22 -0.07 -10.12
C THR A 259 2.98 -1.26 -10.69
N ARG A 260 4.28 -1.39 -10.35
CA ARG A 260 5.16 -2.47 -10.79
C ARG A 260 4.65 -3.87 -10.41
N ILE A 261 4.10 -4.05 -9.21
CA ILE A 261 3.76 -5.37 -8.67
C ILE A 261 2.33 -5.82 -9.01
N GLY A 262 1.51 -4.92 -9.55
CA GLY A 262 0.17 -5.20 -10.04
C GLY A 262 -0.60 -3.92 -10.33
N LYS A 263 -1.50 -3.94 -11.31
CA LYS A 263 -2.31 -2.80 -11.76
C LYS A 263 -3.60 -3.25 -12.46
N PHE A 264 -4.50 -2.31 -12.76
CA PHE A 264 -5.62 -2.60 -13.67
C PHE A 264 -5.12 -2.75 -15.12
N LYS A 265 -5.70 -3.72 -15.83
CA LYS A 265 -5.43 -4.00 -17.23
C LYS A 265 -5.65 -2.76 -18.10
N GLY A 266 -4.67 -2.42 -18.94
CA GLY A 266 -4.74 -1.25 -19.82
C GLY A 266 -4.60 0.11 -19.12
N ALA A 267 -4.41 0.15 -17.79
CA ALA A 267 -4.21 1.41 -17.08
C ALA A 267 -2.85 2.04 -17.41
N VAL A 268 -2.88 3.37 -17.58
CA VAL A 268 -1.71 4.23 -17.71
C VAL A 268 -1.00 4.32 -16.36
N ASP A 269 0.31 4.11 -16.36
CA ASP A 269 1.20 4.39 -15.23
C ASP A 269 1.80 5.80 -15.42
N PRO A 270 1.56 6.75 -14.50
CA PRO A 270 2.22 8.04 -14.50
C PRO A 270 3.74 8.00 -14.24
N CYS A 271 4.28 6.84 -13.86
CA CYS A 271 5.69 6.63 -13.48
C CYS A 271 6.15 7.57 -12.34
N THR A 272 5.23 8.02 -11.48
CA THR A 272 5.56 8.96 -10.40
C THR A 272 6.29 8.27 -9.24
N THR A 273 7.42 8.82 -8.83
CA THR A 273 8.14 8.38 -7.62
C THR A 273 7.50 8.86 -6.31
N ALA A 274 6.67 9.90 -6.38
CA ALA A 274 5.90 10.43 -5.27
C ALA A 274 4.61 11.10 -5.79
N PHE A 275 3.47 10.90 -5.12
CA PHE A 275 2.15 11.45 -5.48
C PHE A 275 2.14 12.97 -5.74
N ARG A 276 3.02 13.74 -5.08
CA ARG A 276 3.23 15.18 -5.34
C ARG A 276 3.70 15.53 -6.76
N HIS A 277 4.15 14.56 -7.55
CA HIS A 277 4.55 14.73 -8.95
C HIS A 277 3.37 14.52 -9.92
N PHE A 278 2.23 14.01 -9.42
CA PHE A 278 1.03 13.77 -10.24
C PHE A 278 0.48 15.05 -10.90
N PRO A 279 0.40 16.23 -10.25
CA PRO A 279 -0.05 17.46 -10.91
C PRO A 279 0.79 17.79 -12.14
N SER A 280 2.12 17.74 -12.03
CA SER A 280 3.02 18.03 -13.15
C SER A 280 2.90 17.01 -14.28
N TRP A 281 2.73 15.73 -13.96
CA TRP A 281 2.45 14.72 -14.97
C TRP A 281 1.15 15.02 -15.74
N VAL A 282 0.07 15.43 -15.07
CA VAL A 282 -1.18 15.83 -15.75
C VAL A 282 -0.96 17.07 -16.62
N GLU A 283 -0.31 18.11 -16.08
CA GLU A 283 -0.01 19.36 -16.80
C GLU A 283 0.76 19.09 -18.10
N ASP A 284 1.72 18.16 -18.07
CA ASP A 284 2.56 17.78 -19.21
C ASP A 284 1.82 16.84 -20.19
N GLN A 285 1.08 15.82 -19.72
CA GLN A 285 0.35 14.89 -20.60
C GLN A 285 -0.80 15.57 -21.35
N PHE A 286 -1.50 16.50 -20.72
CA PHE A 286 -2.66 17.20 -21.27
C PHE A 286 -2.34 18.62 -21.76
N ALA A 287 -1.06 19.02 -21.72
CA ALA A 287 -0.54 20.29 -22.21
C ALA A 287 -1.21 21.56 -21.64
N LEU A 288 -1.69 21.49 -20.38
CA LEU A 288 -2.56 22.49 -19.75
C LEU A 288 -1.95 23.89 -19.61
N LYS A 289 -0.63 24.02 -19.77
CA LYS A 289 0.14 25.27 -19.58
C LYS A 289 0.27 26.15 -20.84
N GLN A 290 -0.43 25.85 -21.93
CA GLN A 290 -0.29 26.58 -23.20
C GLN A 290 -1.02 27.94 -23.24
N GLU A 291 -2.02 28.18 -22.39
CA GLU A 291 -2.81 29.42 -22.37
C GLU A 291 -2.39 30.36 -21.23
N GLY A 292 -1.20 30.98 -21.32
CA GLY A 292 -0.74 31.83 -20.22
C GLY A 292 0.63 32.49 -20.30
N ASN A 293 1.05 33.04 -21.45
CA ASN A 293 2.20 33.96 -21.45
C ASN A 293 2.09 35.09 -22.48
N GLU A 294 1.39 36.16 -22.11
CA GLU A 294 1.44 37.45 -22.82
C GLU A 294 2.82 38.10 -22.63
N THR A 295 3.77 37.80 -23.52
CA THR A 295 4.97 38.64 -23.71
C THR A 295 4.95 39.21 -25.13
N GLN A 296 4.84 40.53 -25.24
CA GLN A 296 4.69 41.23 -26.53
C GLN A 296 5.93 41.10 -27.42
N ALA A 297 5.90 40.17 -28.37
CA ALA A 297 6.78 40.16 -29.55
C ALA A 297 5.95 40.57 -30.79
N LYS A 298 6.48 41.49 -31.59
CA LYS A 298 5.73 42.06 -32.73
C LYS A 298 5.61 41.07 -33.88
N VAL A 299 4.38 40.96 -34.38
CA VAL A 299 3.98 40.77 -35.78
C VAL A 299 5.13 40.63 -36.78
N GLU A 300 5.22 39.46 -37.39
CA GLU A 300 5.20 39.35 -38.86
C GLU A 300 4.23 38.22 -39.24
N LYS A 301 3.50 38.38 -40.35
CA LYS A 301 2.41 37.48 -40.74
C LYS A 301 2.95 36.33 -41.58
N ASN A 302 2.32 35.16 -41.50
CA ASN A 302 1.87 34.42 -42.69
C ASN A 302 0.80 33.37 -42.36
N GLU A 303 -0.23 33.35 -43.22
CA GLU A 303 -0.92 32.17 -43.76
C GLU A 303 -1.48 31.07 -42.80
N GLU A 304 -2.80 31.17 -42.57
CA GLU A 304 -3.76 30.04 -42.55
C GLU A 304 -3.50 28.80 -41.67
N GLU A 305 -2.90 28.95 -40.48
CA GLU A 305 -3.12 27.94 -39.44
C GLU A 305 -4.60 27.93 -39.02
N LYS A 306 -5.28 26.79 -39.28
CA LYS A 306 -6.63 26.55 -38.79
C LYS A 306 -6.65 26.65 -37.27
N ALA A 307 -7.57 27.44 -36.72
CA ALA A 307 -7.90 27.37 -35.31
C ALA A 307 -8.48 25.98 -35.00
N GLU A 308 -7.62 25.05 -34.55
CA GLU A 308 -8.08 23.79 -33.98
C GLU A 308 -8.96 24.11 -32.76
N LYS A 309 -10.12 23.45 -32.66
CA LYS A 309 -11.00 23.63 -31.51
C LYS A 309 -10.24 23.26 -30.23
N PRO A 310 -10.45 23.96 -29.10
CA PRO A 310 -9.86 23.56 -27.82
C PRO A 310 -10.16 22.07 -27.58
N LYS A 311 -9.11 21.28 -27.40
CA LYS A 311 -9.21 19.82 -27.38
C LYS A 311 -9.99 19.41 -26.13
N ALA A 312 -11.17 18.84 -26.32
CA ALA A 312 -11.98 18.32 -25.23
C ALA A 312 -11.14 17.37 -24.36
N LEU A 313 -11.11 17.64 -23.05
CA LEU A 313 -10.40 16.80 -22.09
C LEU A 313 -11.14 15.46 -21.95
N PRO A 314 -10.44 14.31 -21.98
CA PRO A 314 -11.09 13.01 -22.05
C PRO A 314 -11.69 12.58 -20.69
N ARG A 315 -12.60 11.61 -20.76
CA ARG A 315 -13.11 10.87 -19.59
C ARG A 315 -11.95 10.21 -18.84
N ILE A 316 -11.81 10.50 -17.56
CA ILE A 316 -10.77 9.96 -16.69
C ILE A 316 -11.38 9.00 -15.65
N ALA A 317 -10.81 7.82 -15.49
CA ALA A 317 -11.09 6.91 -14.38
C ALA A 317 -9.81 6.65 -13.56
N MET A 318 -9.82 6.99 -12.26
CA MET A 318 -8.65 6.85 -11.38
C MET A 318 -8.84 5.82 -10.26
N TYR A 319 -7.74 5.18 -9.87
CA TYR A 319 -7.71 4.27 -8.73
C TYR A 319 -6.39 4.36 -7.94
N CYS A 320 -6.44 3.93 -6.69
CA CYS A 320 -5.29 3.63 -5.84
C CYS A 320 -5.72 2.65 -4.74
N THR A 321 -4.80 2.24 -3.87
CA THR A 321 -5.00 1.23 -2.81
C THR A 321 -6.34 1.36 -2.09
N GLY A 322 -6.64 2.51 -1.48
CA GLY A 322 -7.86 2.74 -0.69
C GLY A 322 -8.71 3.95 -1.09
N GLY A 323 -8.43 4.58 -2.24
CA GLY A 323 -9.20 5.74 -2.74
C GLY A 323 -8.71 7.13 -2.30
N ILE A 324 -8.02 7.29 -1.16
CA ILE A 324 -7.64 8.62 -0.61
C ILE A 324 -6.86 9.54 -1.59
N ARG A 325 -6.00 8.98 -2.46
CA ARG A 325 -5.29 9.75 -3.50
C ARG A 325 -6.22 10.18 -4.63
N CYS A 326 -7.21 9.35 -4.98
CA CYS A 326 -8.19 9.65 -6.02
C CYS A 326 -9.11 10.82 -5.64
N GLU A 327 -9.42 11.00 -4.35
CA GLU A 327 -10.20 12.15 -3.89
C GLU A 327 -9.45 13.46 -4.16
N LYS A 328 -8.18 13.58 -3.76
CA LYS A 328 -7.33 14.74 -4.11
C LYS A 328 -7.04 14.87 -5.61
N ALA A 329 -6.73 13.77 -6.28
CA ALA A 329 -6.44 13.79 -7.72
C ALA A 329 -7.66 14.23 -8.55
N SER A 330 -8.86 13.78 -8.19
CA SER A 330 -10.10 14.21 -8.86
C SER A 330 -10.47 15.65 -8.52
N SER A 331 -10.32 16.08 -7.27
CA SER A 331 -10.46 17.50 -6.88
C SER A 331 -9.57 18.41 -7.75
N PHE A 332 -8.33 17.99 -8.00
CA PHE A 332 -7.38 18.71 -8.88
C PHE A 332 -7.79 18.66 -10.36
N LEU A 333 -8.12 17.49 -10.94
CA LEU A 333 -8.55 17.41 -12.35
C LEU A 333 -9.80 18.27 -12.61
N LEU A 334 -10.76 18.29 -11.68
CA LEU A 334 -11.95 19.13 -11.76
C LEU A 334 -11.63 20.63 -11.66
N SER A 335 -10.51 21.03 -11.04
CA SER A 335 -10.02 22.41 -11.05
C SER A 335 -9.13 22.72 -12.27
N GLN A 336 -8.77 21.72 -13.08
CA GLN A 336 -8.12 21.87 -14.39
C GLN A 336 -9.11 21.82 -15.57
N GLY A 337 -10.41 21.84 -15.30
CA GLY A 337 -11.45 21.87 -16.33
C GLY A 337 -11.85 20.50 -16.91
N PHE A 338 -11.37 19.39 -16.37
CA PHE A 338 -11.92 18.08 -16.73
C PHE A 338 -13.36 17.98 -16.20
N GLU A 339 -14.31 17.62 -17.06
CA GLU A 339 -15.72 17.45 -16.66
C GLU A 339 -16.00 16.01 -16.19
N GLU A 340 -15.53 15.02 -16.95
CA GLU A 340 -15.77 13.59 -16.72
C GLU A 340 -14.66 12.94 -15.88
N VAL A 341 -14.68 13.17 -14.57
CA VAL A 341 -13.68 12.62 -13.63
C VAL A 341 -14.30 11.60 -12.68
N TYR A 342 -13.91 10.34 -12.82
CA TYR A 342 -14.41 9.19 -12.07
C TYR A 342 -13.32 8.53 -11.22
N HIS A 343 -13.71 7.87 -10.13
CA HIS A 343 -12.76 7.13 -9.28
C HIS A 343 -13.37 5.96 -8.49
N LEU A 344 -12.55 4.92 -8.30
CA LEU A 344 -12.93 3.67 -7.64
C LEU A 344 -13.21 3.87 -6.14
N LYS A 345 -14.47 3.69 -5.75
CA LYS A 345 -14.97 3.83 -4.38
C LYS A 345 -14.35 2.76 -3.47
N GLY A 346 -13.55 3.20 -2.49
CA GLY A 346 -12.79 2.30 -1.60
C GLY A 346 -11.48 1.76 -2.19
N GLY A 347 -11.14 2.13 -3.43
CA GLY A 347 -9.89 1.76 -4.07
C GLY A 347 -9.77 0.27 -4.44
N ILE A 348 -8.55 -0.12 -4.81
CA ILE A 348 -8.20 -1.49 -5.22
C ILE A 348 -8.59 -2.51 -4.14
N LEU A 349 -8.39 -2.19 -2.86
CA LEU A 349 -8.72 -3.12 -1.77
C LEU A 349 -10.21 -3.48 -1.79
N LYS A 350 -11.10 -2.48 -1.93
CA LYS A 350 -12.54 -2.75 -1.96
C LYS A 350 -12.97 -3.51 -3.22
N TYR A 351 -12.25 -3.34 -4.32
CA TYR A 351 -12.43 -4.16 -5.52
C TYR A 351 -11.97 -5.61 -5.35
N LEU A 352 -10.79 -5.85 -4.77
CA LEU A 352 -10.27 -7.20 -4.49
C LEU A 352 -11.09 -7.95 -3.43
N GLU A 353 -11.85 -7.24 -2.60
CA GLU A 353 -12.82 -7.78 -1.64
C GLU A 353 -14.14 -8.22 -2.32
N GLN A 354 -14.68 -7.40 -3.23
CA GLN A 354 -16.05 -7.56 -3.75
C GLN A 354 -16.14 -8.22 -5.13
N VAL A 355 -15.17 -8.02 -6.03
CA VAL A 355 -15.25 -8.49 -7.43
C VAL A 355 -14.64 -9.89 -7.57
N PRO A 356 -15.36 -10.88 -8.13
CA PRO A 356 -14.83 -12.24 -8.30
C PRO A 356 -13.53 -12.28 -9.11
N LYS A 357 -12.56 -13.09 -8.68
CA LYS A 357 -11.26 -13.26 -9.39
C LYS A 357 -11.43 -13.71 -10.85
N THR A 358 -12.55 -14.34 -11.19
CA THR A 358 -12.94 -14.75 -12.56
C THR A 358 -13.41 -13.61 -13.47
N GLU A 359 -13.87 -12.50 -12.89
CA GLU A 359 -14.39 -11.31 -13.57
C GLU A 359 -13.41 -10.12 -13.45
N SER A 360 -12.27 -10.35 -12.81
CA SER A 360 -11.31 -9.32 -12.46
C SER A 360 -10.52 -8.79 -13.66
N LEU A 361 -10.40 -7.47 -13.72
CA LEU A 361 -9.48 -6.74 -14.60
C LEU A 361 -8.20 -6.28 -13.87
N TRP A 362 -8.02 -6.70 -12.61
CA TRP A 362 -6.77 -6.53 -11.86
C TRP A 362 -5.75 -7.62 -12.19
N GLU A 363 -4.52 -7.21 -12.52
CA GLU A 363 -3.38 -8.05 -12.88
C GLU A 363 -2.27 -7.87 -11.81
N GLY A 364 -1.74 -8.96 -11.23
CA GLY A 364 -0.71 -8.91 -10.17
C GLY A 364 -1.25 -8.71 -8.75
N GLU A 365 -0.43 -8.19 -7.84
CA GLU A 365 -0.72 -7.98 -6.42
C GLU A 365 -0.88 -6.48 -6.06
N CYS A 366 -1.72 -6.15 -5.08
CA CYS A 366 -1.91 -4.77 -4.64
C CYS A 366 -1.00 -4.40 -3.48
N PHE A 367 -0.08 -3.45 -3.67
CA PHE A 367 0.79 -2.93 -2.61
C PHE A 367 -0.01 -2.30 -1.44
N VAL A 368 0.39 -2.62 -0.20
CA VAL A 368 -0.17 -2.09 1.04
C VAL A 368 0.92 -1.55 1.98
N PHE A 369 0.58 -0.51 2.75
CA PHE A 369 1.53 0.27 3.55
C PHE A 369 1.74 -0.31 4.96
N ASP A 370 1.84 -1.63 5.06
CA ASP A 370 2.00 -2.39 6.30
C ASP A 370 2.81 -3.69 6.10
N LYS A 371 2.96 -4.50 7.16
CA LYS A 371 3.83 -5.69 7.16
C LYS A 371 3.48 -6.75 6.10
N ARG A 372 2.26 -6.76 5.56
CA ARG A 372 1.88 -7.64 4.44
C ARG A 372 2.65 -7.34 3.16
N VAL A 373 3.10 -6.09 2.96
CA VAL A 373 3.69 -5.53 1.72
C VAL A 373 2.71 -5.49 0.53
N SER A 374 1.95 -6.56 0.32
CA SER A 374 1.05 -6.77 -0.80
C SER A 374 -0.16 -7.62 -0.39
N VAL A 375 -1.26 -7.54 -1.17
CA VAL A 375 -2.43 -8.42 -1.06
C VAL A 375 -2.96 -8.87 -2.42
N GLU A 376 -3.56 -10.06 -2.44
CA GLU A 376 -4.29 -10.66 -3.56
C GLU A 376 -5.82 -10.43 -3.47
N HIS A 377 -6.59 -11.00 -4.41
CA HIS A 377 -8.04 -11.18 -4.30
C HIS A 377 -8.46 -11.85 -2.98
N GLY A 378 -9.62 -11.46 -2.46
CA GLY A 378 -10.06 -11.82 -1.11
C GLY A 378 -9.24 -11.15 0.00
N LEU A 379 -8.36 -10.19 -0.36
CA LEU A 379 -7.43 -9.50 0.52
C LEU A 379 -6.45 -10.41 1.29
N ALA A 380 -6.22 -11.62 0.77
CA ALA A 380 -5.17 -12.51 1.25
C ALA A 380 -3.78 -11.86 1.12
N GLN A 381 -2.84 -12.19 2.01
CA GLN A 381 -1.47 -11.69 1.92
C GLN A 381 -0.80 -12.15 0.63
N GLY A 382 -0.13 -11.24 -0.08
CA GLY A 382 0.64 -11.53 -1.29
C GLY A 382 2.05 -12.08 -1.03
N THR A 383 2.79 -12.32 -2.10
CA THR A 383 4.12 -12.95 -2.07
C THR A 383 5.27 -11.96 -1.88
N HIS A 384 5.08 -10.69 -2.29
CA HIS A 384 6.19 -9.73 -2.32
C HIS A 384 6.78 -9.46 -0.93
N LYS A 385 8.12 -9.43 -0.87
CA LYS A 385 8.88 -9.02 0.32
C LYS A 385 9.29 -7.56 0.17
N LEU A 386 9.81 -6.94 1.23
CA LEU A 386 10.22 -5.53 1.18
C LEU A 386 11.75 -5.41 1.17
N CYS A 387 12.31 -4.69 0.19
CA CYS A 387 13.72 -4.33 0.25
C CYS A 387 13.96 -3.38 1.42
N TYR A 388 14.64 -3.84 2.47
CA TYR A 388 15.05 -2.98 3.59
C TYR A 388 15.96 -1.82 3.15
N GLY A 389 16.60 -1.95 1.99
CA GLY A 389 17.43 -0.93 1.35
C GLY A 389 16.66 0.31 0.88
N CYS A 390 15.55 0.16 0.15
CA CYS A 390 14.80 1.28 -0.47
C CYS A 390 13.32 1.37 -0.07
N LYS A 391 12.82 0.40 0.70
CA LYS A 391 11.42 0.27 1.15
C LYS A 391 10.40 0.08 0.01
N GLN A 392 10.85 -0.42 -1.14
CA GLN A 392 9.99 -0.88 -2.24
C GLN A 392 9.71 -2.39 -2.13
N PRO A 393 8.60 -2.91 -2.70
CA PRO A 393 8.36 -4.34 -2.82
C PRO A 393 9.34 -4.98 -3.83
N ILE A 394 9.70 -6.23 -3.56
CA ILE A 394 10.54 -7.10 -4.38
C ILE A 394 9.92 -8.50 -4.43
N SER A 395 9.98 -9.16 -5.58
CA SER A 395 9.56 -10.57 -5.72
C SER A 395 10.66 -11.53 -5.24
N ASP A 396 10.45 -12.83 -5.38
CA ASP A 396 11.48 -13.82 -5.02
C ASP A 396 12.57 -13.90 -6.10
N GLU A 397 12.21 -13.68 -7.37
CA GLU A 397 13.16 -13.52 -8.49
C GLU A 397 14.03 -12.26 -8.33
N ASP A 398 13.48 -11.15 -7.81
CA ASP A 398 14.26 -9.94 -7.48
C ASP A 398 15.34 -10.19 -6.41
N MET A 399 15.22 -11.27 -5.62
CA MET A 399 16.19 -11.66 -4.60
C MET A 399 17.21 -12.70 -5.09
N GLU A 400 17.04 -13.26 -6.29
CA GLU A 400 18.06 -14.08 -6.96
C GLU A 400 19.05 -13.22 -7.79
N ALA A 401 18.74 -11.95 -8.01
CA ALA A 401 19.53 -11.04 -8.83
C ALA A 401 20.87 -10.62 -8.15
N PRO A 402 21.99 -10.47 -8.91
CA PRO A 402 23.29 -10.05 -8.36
C PRO A 402 23.31 -8.71 -7.61
N GLU A 403 22.35 -7.83 -7.89
CA GLU A 403 22.16 -6.53 -7.24
C GLU A 403 21.46 -6.62 -5.86
N TYR A 404 20.92 -7.79 -5.51
CA TYR A 404 20.29 -8.03 -4.21
C TYR A 404 21.34 -8.34 -3.14
N GLU A 405 21.28 -7.56 -2.06
CA GLU A 405 22.08 -7.78 -0.86
C GLU A 405 21.16 -7.55 0.34
N SER A 406 20.95 -8.59 1.16
CA SER A 406 19.97 -8.57 2.27
C SER A 406 20.22 -7.39 3.22
N GLY A 407 19.17 -6.66 3.57
CA GLY A 407 19.29 -5.42 4.36
C GLY A 407 19.77 -4.18 3.58
N VAL A 408 20.41 -4.36 2.42
CA VAL A 408 21.26 -3.36 1.75
C VAL A 408 20.68 -2.83 0.44
N SER A 409 20.43 -3.70 -0.54
CA SER A 409 20.02 -3.32 -1.90
C SER A 409 19.12 -4.37 -2.57
N CYS A 410 18.60 -4.00 -3.73
CA CYS A 410 17.86 -4.83 -4.69
C CYS A 410 18.08 -4.21 -6.08
N PRO A 411 17.72 -4.90 -7.18
CA PRO A 411 17.88 -4.38 -8.56
C PRO A 411 17.41 -2.93 -8.74
N TYR A 412 16.27 -2.57 -8.14
CA TYR A 412 15.67 -1.22 -8.27
C TYR A 412 16.43 -0.08 -7.58
N CYS A 413 17.37 -0.36 -6.67
CA CYS A 413 18.08 0.70 -5.93
C CYS A 413 19.61 0.49 -5.80
N TYR A 414 20.16 -0.56 -6.42
CA TYR A 414 21.59 -0.83 -6.35
C TYR A 414 22.43 0.23 -7.10
N SER A 415 21.91 0.76 -8.20
CA SER A 415 22.53 1.83 -9.01
C SER A 415 22.28 3.24 -8.45
N GLU A 416 21.15 3.47 -7.77
CA GLU A 416 20.80 4.76 -7.16
C GLU A 416 21.63 5.07 -5.90
N LYS A 417 22.21 4.05 -5.26
CA LYS A 417 22.92 4.17 -3.99
C LYS A 417 24.43 4.30 -4.16
N SER A 418 25.03 5.23 -3.41
CA SER A 418 26.47 5.25 -3.20
C SER A 418 26.96 4.03 -2.40
N GLU A 419 28.23 3.65 -2.59
CA GLU A 419 28.84 2.58 -1.78
C GLU A 419 28.89 2.93 -0.29
N GLU A 420 28.95 4.22 0.09
CA GLU A 420 28.83 4.63 1.49
C GLU A 420 27.44 4.32 2.07
N GLU A 421 26.37 4.46 1.28
CA GLU A 421 25.02 4.10 1.70
C GLU A 421 24.81 2.59 1.79
N LYS A 422 25.45 1.82 0.90
CA LYS A 422 25.46 0.35 0.97
C LYS A 422 26.23 -0.12 2.20
N GLU A 423 27.41 0.42 2.45
CA GLU A 423 28.23 0.09 3.63
C GLU A 423 27.54 0.49 4.95
N ARG A 424 26.91 1.67 4.99
CA ARG A 424 26.03 2.06 6.12
C ARG A 424 24.78 1.19 6.25
N ALA A 425 24.37 0.44 5.22
CA ALA A 425 23.32 -0.56 5.33
C ALA A 425 23.87 -1.92 5.80
N ARG A 426 25.05 -2.37 5.33
CA ARG A 426 25.74 -3.59 5.81
C ARG A 426 25.99 -3.54 7.30
N ALA A 427 26.63 -2.47 7.78
CA ALA A 427 26.90 -2.27 9.20
C ALA A 427 25.62 -2.22 10.07
N ARG A 428 24.48 -1.88 9.48
CA ARG A 428 23.15 -1.89 10.12
C ARG A 428 22.51 -3.27 10.11
N GLN A 429 22.67 -4.03 9.03
CA GLN A 429 22.19 -5.41 8.90
C GLN A 429 22.94 -6.33 9.86
N ILE A 430 24.28 -6.25 9.89
CA ILE A 430 25.14 -7.01 10.82
C ILE A 430 24.70 -6.77 12.28
N GLN A 431 24.45 -5.52 12.69
CA GLN A 431 23.96 -5.23 14.05
C GLN A 431 22.60 -5.86 14.34
N PHE A 432 21.70 -5.92 13.35
CA PHE A 432 20.40 -6.57 13.52
C PHE A 432 20.52 -8.09 13.61
N GLU A 433 21.42 -8.71 12.84
CA GLU A 433 21.68 -10.16 12.85
C GLU A 433 22.41 -10.61 14.14
N GLU A 434 23.36 -9.81 14.64
CA GLU A 434 24.09 -10.08 15.89
C GLU A 434 23.24 -9.85 17.16
N TRP A 435 22.44 -8.77 17.20
CA TRP A 435 21.83 -8.27 18.46
C TRP A 435 20.29 -8.20 18.43
N GLY A 436 19.63 -8.49 17.30
CA GLY A 436 18.20 -8.28 17.10
C GLY A 436 17.76 -6.81 17.03
N VAL A 437 18.69 -5.86 17.24
CA VAL A 437 18.43 -4.41 17.29
C VAL A 437 19.58 -3.63 16.67
N ILE A 438 19.26 -2.49 16.03
CA ILE A 438 20.31 -1.59 15.56
C ILE A 438 20.82 -0.74 16.73
N GLY A 439 22.14 -0.61 16.81
CA GLY A 439 22.86 0.11 17.87
C GLY A 439 23.45 -0.79 18.96
N GLY A 440 22.92 -2.01 19.14
CA GLY A 440 23.39 -2.97 20.15
C GLY A 440 23.44 -2.41 21.59
N PRO A 441 24.26 -3.00 22.48
CA PRO A 441 24.54 -2.44 23.80
C PRO A 441 25.20 -1.04 23.73
N ASP A 442 26.06 -0.82 22.73
CA ASP A 442 26.96 0.36 22.61
C ASP A 442 26.38 1.55 21.82
N LYS A 443 25.05 1.60 21.66
CA LYS A 443 24.25 2.71 21.09
C LYS A 443 24.89 3.41 19.88
N GLY A 444 25.36 2.63 18.91
CA GLY A 444 25.76 3.15 17.59
C GLY A 444 26.88 4.21 17.61
N ARG A 445 27.86 4.10 18.53
CA ARG A 445 29.07 4.93 18.46
C ARG A 445 29.71 4.80 17.08
N ARG A 446 30.05 5.93 16.44
CA ARG A 446 30.86 5.94 15.21
C ARG A 446 32.15 5.14 15.46
N PRO A 447 32.63 4.33 14.49
CA PRO A 447 33.96 3.75 14.57
C PRO A 447 34.99 4.84 14.87
N ALA A 448 35.87 4.60 15.84
CA ALA A 448 36.96 5.52 16.10
C ALA A 448 37.81 5.64 14.82
N THR A 449 37.95 6.86 14.29
CA THR A 449 38.80 7.12 13.14
C THR A 449 40.20 6.57 13.43
N LYS A 450 40.68 5.65 12.59
CA LYS A 450 42.03 5.10 12.73
C LYS A 450 43.02 6.28 12.81
N PRO A 451 43.99 6.25 13.73
CA PRO A 451 44.95 7.35 13.89
C PRO A 451 45.93 7.33 12.71
N ASP A 452 45.57 8.02 11.64
CA ASP A 452 46.43 8.16 10.47
C ASP A 452 47.73 8.90 10.80
N SER A 453 48.76 8.51 10.05
CA SER A 453 50.17 8.90 10.13
C SER A 453 50.48 10.38 10.47
N PRO A 454 51.65 10.66 11.10
CA PRO A 454 51.93 11.96 11.72
C PRO A 454 51.89 13.15 10.74
N ARG A 455 51.13 14.17 11.11
CA ARG A 455 51.02 15.43 10.37
C ARG A 455 52.40 16.08 10.21
N LYS A 456 52.86 16.27 8.97
CA LYS A 456 53.96 17.20 8.67
C LYS A 456 53.50 18.62 9.01
N SER A 457 54.27 19.31 9.84
CA SER A 457 54.07 20.73 10.14
C SER A 457 54.58 21.59 8.99
N SER A 458 53.73 22.48 8.48
CA SER A 458 54.11 23.56 7.57
C SER A 458 53.52 24.88 8.08
N ALA A 459 54.21 25.48 9.05
CA ALA A 459 53.89 26.84 9.47
C ALA A 459 54.18 27.82 8.31
N LYS A 460 53.20 28.67 7.99
CA LYS A 460 53.46 29.94 7.32
C LYS A 460 52.83 31.06 8.15
N LEU A 461 53.69 31.97 8.60
CA LEU A 461 53.26 33.27 9.11
C LEU A 461 52.59 34.05 7.96
N GLY A 462 51.60 34.86 8.29
CA GLY A 462 51.14 35.92 7.40
C GLY A 462 51.99 37.18 7.56
N SER A 463 52.11 37.95 6.48
CA SER A 463 52.63 39.31 6.47
C SER A 463 51.97 40.08 5.33
N SER A 464 51.50 41.30 5.60
CA SER A 464 50.81 42.13 4.62
C SER A 464 51.73 42.60 3.49
N ILE A 465 51.22 42.59 2.26
CA ILE A 465 50.83 43.78 1.46
C ILE A 465 50.02 43.30 0.25
#